data_AF-A0A2D8PQ81-F1
#
_entry.id   AF-A0A2D8PQ81-F1
#
_cell.length_a   1.000
_cell.length_b   1.000
_cell.length_c   1.000
_cell.angle_alpha   90.00
_cell.angle_beta   90.00
_cell.angle_gamma   90.00
#
_symmetry.space_group_name_H-M   'P 1'
#
loop_
_entity.id
_entity.type
_entity.pdbx_description
1 polymer ?
#
loop_
_entity_poly.entity_id
_entity_poly.type
_entity_poly.pdbx_seq_one_letter_code
_entity_poly.pdbx_strand_id
1 'polypeptide(L)' 'MFLISETTTVACGQAPPLKNLETVPTAKVAKAINGETMVINSGAEFRFTGIEASKLPLGRKEFKARPLSAEAKKTLH' A
#
# COMPACT_ATOMS: atom_id res chain seq x y z
N MET A 1 1.14 -39.64 -7.53
CA MET A 1 0.84 -39.14 -6.17
C MET A 1 2.15 -38.60 -5.61
N PHE A 2 2.38 -37.29 -5.65
CA PHE A 2 3.57 -36.67 -5.05
C PHE A 2 3.11 -35.60 -4.08
N LEU A 3 3.40 -35.83 -2.80
CA LEU A 3 3.24 -34.86 -1.71
C LEU A 3 4.59 -34.14 -1.58
N ILE A 4 4.60 -32.84 -1.84
CA ILE A 4 5.67 -31.94 -1.38
C ILE A 4 5.06 -31.07 -0.28
N SER A 5 5.42 -31.39 0.96
CA SER A 5 5.15 -30.58 2.15
C SER A 5 6.47 -30.02 2.62
N GLU A 6 6.83 -28.85 2.13
CA GLU A 6 7.91 -28.06 2.72
C GLU A 6 7.33 -26.74 3.20
N THR A 7 7.16 -26.64 4.52
CA THR A 7 6.84 -25.39 5.20
C THR A 7 8.11 -24.56 5.23
N THR A 8 8.37 -23.79 4.18
CA THR A 8 9.41 -22.77 4.21
C THR A 8 8.95 -21.63 5.10
N THR A 9 9.52 -21.54 6.31
CA THR A 9 9.43 -20.32 7.12
C THR A 9 10.12 -19.19 6.39
N VAL A 10 9.33 -18.22 5.89
CA VAL A 10 9.86 -16.95 5.42
C VAL A 10 10.21 -16.13 6.65
N ALA A 11 11.50 -15.94 6.91
CA ALA A 11 11.95 -14.96 7.89
C ALA A 11 11.59 -13.56 7.38
N CYS A 12 10.76 -12.85 8.14
CA CYS A 12 10.45 -11.44 7.89
C CYS A 12 11.72 -10.62 8.18
N GLY A 13 12.44 -10.23 7.13
CA GLY A 13 13.55 -9.29 7.25
C GLY A 13 13.00 -7.90 7.55
N GLN A 14 13.44 -7.26 8.63
CA GLN A 14 13.15 -5.85 8.87
C GLN A 14 13.88 -5.03 7.81
N ALA A 15 13.14 -4.19 7.06
CA ALA A 15 13.78 -3.21 6.20
C ALA A 15 14.67 -2.29 7.05
N PRO A 16 15.90 -1.98 6.60
CA PRO A 16 16.75 -1.05 7.33
C PRO A 16 16.02 0.29 7.50
N PRO A 17 16.19 0.96 8.65
CA PRO A 17 15.53 2.24 8.88
C PRO A 17 15.93 3.23 7.79
N LEU A 18 14.94 3.96 7.27
CA LEU A 18 15.19 5.05 6.33
C LEU A 18 16.06 6.09 7.02
N LYS A 19 17.25 6.34 6.48
CA LYS A 19 18.20 7.34 6.99
C LYS A 19 18.08 8.62 6.15
N ASN A 20 18.35 9.76 6.77
CA ASN A 20 18.41 11.08 6.10
C ASN A 20 17.09 11.51 5.44
N LEU A 21 15.95 11.26 6.09
CA LEU A 21 14.67 11.78 5.62
C LEU A 21 14.64 13.30 5.80
N GLU A 22 14.46 14.01 4.70
CA GLU A 22 14.18 15.44 4.73
C GLU A 22 12.71 15.67 5.05
N THR A 23 12.44 16.60 5.96
CA THR A 23 11.07 17.07 6.19
C THR A 23 10.60 17.82 4.96
N VAL A 24 9.57 17.28 4.29
CA VAL A 24 8.91 17.98 3.20
C VAL A 24 7.87 18.97 3.72
N PRO A 25 7.51 20.01 2.94
CA PRO A 25 6.44 20.93 3.30
C PRO A 25 5.09 20.23 3.49
N THR A 26 4.24 20.82 4.34
CA THR A 26 2.86 20.34 4.56
C THR A 26 2.01 20.54 3.31
N ALA A 27 1.18 19.55 2.97
CA ALA A 27 0.24 19.61 1.87
C ALA A 27 -1.18 19.22 2.31
N LYS A 28 -2.19 19.66 1.56
CA LYS A 28 -3.58 19.22 1.76
C LYS A 28 -3.86 17.99 0.91
N VAL A 29 -4.46 16.97 1.51
CA VAL A 29 -4.99 15.82 0.79
C VAL A 29 -6.16 16.26 -0.09
N ALA A 30 -6.17 15.83 -1.34
CA ALA A 30 -7.24 16.05 -2.30
C ALA A 30 -8.14 14.82 -2.48
N LYS A 31 -7.57 13.60 -2.52
CA LYS A 31 -8.34 12.34 -2.57
C LYS A 31 -7.50 11.12 -2.23
N ALA A 32 -8.13 10.06 -1.72
CA ALA A 32 -7.52 8.73 -1.61
C ALA A 32 -7.65 7.92 -2.92
N ILE A 33 -6.56 7.31 -3.40
CA ILE A 33 -6.58 6.38 -4.54
C ILE A 33 -6.93 4.97 -4.03
N ASN A 34 -6.21 4.51 -3.01
CA ASN A 34 -6.35 3.22 -2.31
C ASN A 34 -5.96 3.41 -0.84
N GLY A 35 -5.75 2.33 -0.07
CA GLY A 35 -5.43 2.41 1.36
C GLY A 35 -4.01 2.85 1.73
N GLU A 36 -3.17 3.22 0.77
CA GLU A 36 -1.78 3.69 1.04
C GLU A 36 -1.31 4.82 0.12
N THR A 37 -2.13 5.19 -0.88
CA THR A 37 -1.79 6.18 -1.92
C THR A 37 -2.86 7.24 -1.98
N MET A 38 -2.45 8.49 -1.96
CA MET A 38 -3.31 9.67 -1.98
C MET A 38 -2.83 10.67 -3.03
N VAL A 39 -3.72 11.54 -3.48
CA VAL A 39 -3.38 12.72 -4.26
C VAL A 39 -3.45 13.93 -3.35
N ILE A 40 -2.45 14.80 -3.41
CA ILE A 40 -2.45 16.10 -2.72
C ILE A 40 -2.94 17.22 -3.63
N ASN A 41 -3.20 18.40 -3.09
CA ASN A 41 -3.77 19.55 -3.80
C ASN A 41 -2.94 20.04 -5.01
N SER A 42 -1.64 19.71 -5.10
CA SER A 42 -0.83 19.97 -6.30
C SER A 42 -1.10 18.99 -7.45
N GLY A 43 -1.86 17.93 -7.20
CA GLY A 43 -2.07 16.81 -8.13
C GLY A 43 -1.02 15.70 -8.01
N ALA A 44 0.03 15.89 -7.22
CA ALA A 44 1.04 14.86 -6.99
C ALA A 44 0.47 13.67 -6.20
N GLU A 45 0.96 12.48 -6.50
CA GLU A 45 0.67 11.27 -5.73
C GLU A 45 1.65 11.13 -4.56
N PHE A 46 1.11 10.82 -3.40
CA PHE A 46 1.85 10.52 -2.18
C PHE A 46 1.55 9.07 -1.77
N ARG A 47 2.60 8.32 -1.37
CA ARG A 47 2.50 6.92 -0.96
C ARG A 47 3.10 6.73 0.42
N PHE A 48 2.37 6.08 1.32
CA PHE A 48 2.90 5.72 2.63
C PHE A 48 3.98 4.65 2.48
N THR A 49 5.14 4.92 3.09
CA THR A 49 6.25 3.96 3.17
C THR A 49 6.14 3.12 4.43
N GLY A 50 6.54 1.85 4.37
CA GLY A 50 6.57 0.96 5.53
C GLY A 50 5.26 0.27 5.86
N ILE A 51 4.20 0.51 5.09
CA ILE A 51 2.95 -0.27 5.13
C ILE A 51 2.55 -0.72 3.73
N GLU A 52 1.73 -1.76 3.67
CA GLU A 52 1.01 -2.15 2.46
C GLU A 52 -0.46 -2.37 2.79
N ALA A 53 -1.34 -1.67 2.09
CA ALA A 53 -2.79 -1.81 2.14
C ALA A 53 -3.28 -2.84 1.13
N SER A 54 -4.49 -3.35 1.40
CA SER A 54 -5.15 -4.28 0.49
C SER A 54 -5.48 -3.61 -0.86
N LYS A 55 -5.20 -4.33 -1.96
CA LYS A 55 -5.12 -3.76 -3.32
C LYS A 55 -6.47 -3.78 -4.05
N LEU A 56 -6.87 -2.60 -4.52
CA LEU A 56 -7.98 -2.43 -5.46
C LEU A 56 -7.59 -2.81 -6.91
N PRO A 57 -8.57 -3.14 -7.78
CA PRO A 57 -8.35 -3.43 -9.20
C PRO A 57 -7.78 -2.24 -9.99
N LEU A 58 -8.27 -1.03 -9.70
CA LEU A 58 -7.87 0.22 -10.38
C LEU A 58 -7.89 0.11 -11.92
N GLY A 59 -8.99 -0.43 -12.48
CA GLY A 59 -9.17 -0.58 -13.93
C GLY A 59 -8.56 -1.84 -14.54
N ARG A 60 -7.82 -2.65 -13.77
CA ARG A 60 -7.30 -3.94 -14.24
C ARG A 60 -8.41 -4.99 -14.27
N LYS A 61 -8.84 -5.39 -15.47
CA LYS A 61 -9.96 -6.32 -15.70
C LYS A 61 -9.80 -7.67 -14.98
N GLU A 62 -8.58 -8.22 -15.00
CA GLU A 62 -8.29 -9.54 -14.42
C GLU A 62 -7.82 -9.50 -12.96
N PHE A 63 -7.80 -8.32 -12.32
CA PHE A 63 -7.38 -8.20 -10.93
C PHE A 63 -8.59 -8.05 -10.01
N LYS A 64 -8.92 -9.11 -9.28
CA LYS A 64 -9.98 -9.04 -8.26
C LYS A 64 -9.50 -8.22 -7.05
N ALA A 65 -10.42 -7.45 -6.47
CA ALA A 65 -10.14 -6.75 -5.23
C ALA A 65 -9.73 -7.76 -4.15
N ARG A 66 -8.65 -7.46 -3.42
CA ARG A 66 -8.27 -8.26 -2.26
C ARG A 66 -9.20 -7.96 -1.08
N PRO A 67 -9.38 -8.89 -0.11
CA PRO A 67 -10.19 -8.64 1.08
C PRO A 67 -9.78 -7.33 1.78
N LEU A 68 -10.76 -6.54 2.24
CA LEU A 68 -10.55 -5.26 2.93
C LEU A 68 -10.01 -4.10 2.07
N SER A 69 -9.93 -4.23 0.74
CA SER A 69 -9.39 -3.16 -0.13
C SER A 69 -10.27 -1.91 -0.16
N ALA A 70 -11.59 -2.07 -0.08
CA ALA A 70 -12.52 -0.94 -0.12
C ALA A 70 -12.51 -0.20 1.22
N GLU A 71 -12.46 -0.96 2.31
CA GLU A 71 -12.36 -0.50 3.69
C GLU A 71 -11.05 0.25 3.92
N ALA A 72 -9.92 -0.29 3.46
CA ALA A 72 -8.62 0.37 3.59
C ALA A 72 -8.60 1.74 2.90
N LYS A 73 -9.18 1.84 1.69
CA LYS A 73 -9.36 3.14 1.02
C LYS A 73 -10.30 4.05 1.81
N LYS A 74 -11.43 3.50 2.26
CA LYS A 74 -12.46 4.23 2.98
C LYS A 74 -11.85 4.91 4.20
N THR A 75 -11.05 4.22 5.02
CA THR A 75 -10.41 4.80 6.22
C THR A 75 -9.59 6.08 5.96
N LEU A 76 -9.09 6.29 4.74
CA LEU A 76 -8.36 7.51 4.35
C LEU A 76 -9.26 8.64 3.82
N HIS A 77 -10.56 8.62 4.17
CA HIS A 77 -11.62 9.57 3.81
C HIS A 77 -11.14 10.99 3.49
#